data_AF-A0A1B7YBN1-F1
#
_entry.id   AF-A0A1B7YBN1-F1
#
_cell.length_a   1.000
_cell.length_b   1.000
_cell.length_c   1.000
_cell.angle_alpha   90.00
_cell.angle_beta   90.00
_cell.angle_gamma   90.00
#
_symmetry.space_group_name_H-M   'P 1'
#
loop_
_entity.id
_entity.type
_entity.pdbx_description
1 polymer ?
#
loop_
_entity_poly.entity_id
_entity_poly.type
_entity_poly.pdbx_seq_one_letter_code
_entity_poly.pdbx_strand_id
1 'polypeptide(L)'
;MGSRQPEFEQQFQTALLEFRELRRQQTRTSARGQQFVLVNNVTARLRQRSPSCPAIYNDDLVRIAQTAYLREKLNPPRLRVREFDNCLEVFYNLLDINAPSLIHEFWNNNLTTLPIELDALRKHIKPPRDYPDFHDKFYESQFAWCPIRFEMDMGTSHRHSIHNIISPFSRKEKIKPYRDGKGPRVNTATLYAVEVPEELVGPRLQKQMASAKIERQENGTDSFGTGEERYRFALKQFNSSKREHFINEKEMFINLENKEGMIKYIGWFQSFEPDDRGGLEECWNIVLELADFDFYTAIRKESPPISAKEILGFWQTMAEISGALASIHTVVVDRQQYLTYVSRCLFFASIGSILTMMN
;
A
#
# COMPACT_ATOMS: atom_id res chain seq x y z
N MET A 1 10.19 -16.96 -46.26
CA MET A 1 10.48 -16.18 -45.04
C MET A 1 9.55 -16.57 -43.89
N GLY A 2 9.50 -17.86 -43.51
CA GLY A 2 8.60 -18.39 -42.46
C GLY A 2 9.31 -19.18 -41.35
N SER A 3 10.63 -19.01 -41.20
CA SER A 3 11.48 -19.92 -40.41
C SER A 3 11.75 -19.50 -38.96
N ARG A 4 11.44 -18.26 -38.54
CA ARG A 4 11.75 -17.77 -37.17
C ARG A 4 10.57 -17.67 -36.22
N GLN A 5 9.32 -17.79 -36.70
CA GLN A 5 8.14 -17.76 -35.82
C GLN A 5 8.13 -18.90 -34.77
N PRO A 6 8.48 -20.15 -35.11
CA PRO A 6 8.57 -21.22 -34.12
C PRO A 6 9.61 -20.94 -33.03
N GLU A 7 10.70 -20.25 -33.39
CA GLU A 7 11.76 -19.84 -32.46
C GLU A 7 11.27 -18.78 -31.48
N PHE A 8 10.53 -17.76 -31.96
CA PHE A 8 9.95 -16.74 -31.09
C PHE A 8 8.88 -17.30 -30.14
N GLU A 9 8.06 -18.23 -30.62
CA GLU A 9 7.06 -18.90 -29.77
C GLU A 9 7.75 -19.71 -28.65
N GLN A 10 8.76 -20.51 -28.99
CA GLN A 10 9.50 -21.27 -27.98
C GLN A 10 10.19 -20.35 -26.96
N GLN A 11 10.81 -19.27 -27.41
CA GLN A 11 11.45 -18.29 -26.53
C GLN A 11 10.43 -17.60 -25.62
N PHE A 12 9.26 -17.24 -26.15
CA PHE A 12 8.18 -16.66 -25.37
C PHE A 12 7.66 -17.63 -24.30
N GLN A 13 7.43 -18.91 -24.65
CA GLN A 13 6.94 -19.89 -23.68
C GLN A 13 7.93 -20.11 -22.53
N THR A 14 9.22 -20.21 -22.84
CA THR A 14 10.27 -20.29 -21.79
C THR A 14 10.26 -19.04 -20.91
N ALA A 15 10.22 -17.84 -21.51
CA ALA A 15 10.16 -16.59 -20.76
C ALA A 15 8.90 -16.48 -19.88
N LEU A 16 7.75 -16.93 -20.40
CA LEU A 16 6.48 -16.91 -19.70
C LEU A 16 6.47 -17.86 -18.50
N LEU A 17 7.08 -19.04 -18.61
CA LEU A 17 7.23 -19.98 -17.49
C LEU A 17 8.10 -19.38 -16.39
N GLU A 18 9.21 -18.76 -16.74
CA GLU A 18 10.09 -18.08 -15.79
C GLU A 18 9.40 -16.89 -15.14
N PHE A 19 8.64 -16.11 -15.91
CA PHE A 19 7.81 -15.03 -15.38
C PHE A 19 6.76 -15.54 -14.40
N ARG A 20 6.06 -16.64 -14.70
CA ARG A 20 5.04 -17.22 -13.79
C ARG A 20 5.66 -17.70 -12.48
N GLU A 21 6.85 -18.30 -12.54
CA GLU A 21 7.58 -18.72 -11.35
C GLU A 21 8.03 -17.51 -10.53
N LEU A 22 8.59 -16.47 -11.18
CA LEU A 22 8.94 -15.21 -10.53
C LEU A 22 7.71 -14.55 -9.89
N ARG A 23 6.59 -14.46 -10.61
CA ARG A 23 5.32 -13.95 -10.11
C ARG A 23 4.90 -14.71 -8.85
N ARG A 24 4.99 -16.04 -8.85
CA ARG A 24 4.67 -16.88 -7.69
C ARG A 24 5.57 -16.55 -6.50
N GLN A 25 6.88 -16.42 -6.72
CA GLN A 25 7.86 -16.06 -5.69
C GLN A 25 7.65 -14.66 -5.11
N GLN A 26 7.18 -13.72 -5.94
CA GLN A 26 6.89 -12.33 -5.53
C GLN A 26 5.43 -12.12 -5.12
N THR A 27 4.61 -13.18 -5.08
CA THR A 27 3.25 -13.11 -4.56
C THR A 27 3.30 -13.12 -3.03
N ARG A 28 2.50 -12.27 -2.42
CA ARG A 28 2.26 -12.19 -0.98
C ARG A 28 0.78 -12.38 -0.71
N THR A 29 0.47 -12.86 0.48
CA THR A 29 -0.92 -12.98 0.94
C THR A 29 -1.16 -11.92 2.00
N SER A 30 -2.18 -11.08 1.81
CA SER A 30 -2.57 -10.08 2.80
C SER A 30 -3.14 -10.75 4.05
N ALA A 31 -3.27 -9.99 5.13
CA ALA A 31 -3.90 -10.42 6.38
C ALA A 31 -5.37 -10.83 6.19
N ARG A 32 -5.97 -10.54 5.03
CA ARG A 32 -7.32 -10.96 4.63
C ARG A 32 -7.33 -12.19 3.71
N GLY A 33 -6.18 -12.75 3.37
CA GLY A 33 -6.07 -13.88 2.44
C GLY A 33 -6.04 -13.48 0.95
N GLN A 34 -6.03 -12.18 0.62
CA GLN A 34 -5.96 -11.71 -0.77
C GLN A 34 -4.52 -11.74 -1.28
N GLN A 35 -4.30 -12.24 -2.49
CA GLN A 35 -2.96 -12.32 -3.09
C GLN A 35 -2.61 -11.07 -3.88
N PHE A 36 -1.44 -10.50 -3.65
CA PHE A 36 -0.88 -9.39 -4.42
C PHE A 36 0.58 -9.64 -4.76
N VAL A 37 1.09 -8.96 -5.77
CA VAL A 37 2.46 -9.13 -6.29
C VAL A 37 3.29 -7.90 -5.99
N LEU A 38 4.54 -8.11 -5.59
CA LEU A 38 5.56 -7.08 -5.44
C LEU A 38 6.15 -6.71 -6.81
N VAL A 39 5.51 -5.74 -7.46
CA VAL A 39 5.77 -5.30 -8.85
C VAL A 39 7.19 -4.82 -9.07
N ASN A 40 7.76 -4.03 -8.15
CA ASN A 40 9.12 -3.50 -8.30
C ASN A 40 10.14 -4.62 -8.17
N ASN A 41 9.92 -5.60 -7.28
CA ASN A 41 10.77 -6.79 -7.20
C ASN A 41 10.70 -7.64 -8.47
N VAL A 42 9.50 -7.88 -9.02
CA VAL A 42 9.34 -8.57 -10.31
C VAL A 42 10.10 -7.82 -11.41
N THR A 43 9.91 -6.49 -11.50
CA THR A 43 10.56 -5.64 -12.49
C THR A 43 12.08 -5.65 -12.35
N ALA A 44 12.58 -5.48 -11.13
CA ALA A 44 14.02 -5.50 -10.84
C ALA A 44 14.65 -6.83 -11.22
N ARG A 45 13.92 -7.94 -11.05
CA ARG A 45 14.40 -9.28 -11.42
C ARG A 45 14.33 -9.53 -12.92
N LEU A 46 13.28 -9.10 -13.61
CA LEU A 46 13.18 -9.19 -15.07
C LEU A 46 14.17 -8.27 -15.80
N ARG A 47 14.63 -7.19 -15.17
CA ARG A 47 15.72 -6.35 -15.70
C ARG A 47 17.11 -6.99 -15.57
N GLN A 48 17.19 -8.21 -15.06
CA GLN A 48 18.40 -9.01 -15.07
C GLN A 48 18.32 -10.09 -16.16
N ARG A 49 19.44 -10.73 -16.45
CA ARG A 49 19.53 -11.80 -17.43
C ARG A 49 19.50 -13.16 -16.74
N SER A 50 18.50 -13.97 -17.01
CA SER A 50 18.51 -15.38 -16.66
C SER A 50 19.53 -16.15 -17.52
N PRO A 51 19.96 -17.35 -17.09
CA PRO A 51 20.79 -18.23 -17.90
C PRO A 51 20.14 -18.65 -19.23
N SER A 52 18.81 -18.65 -19.31
CA SER A 52 18.07 -19.01 -20.53
C SER A 52 17.92 -17.84 -21.50
N CYS A 53 18.22 -16.61 -21.06
CA CYS A 53 18.06 -15.39 -21.85
C CYS A 53 19.11 -15.30 -22.98
N PRO A 54 18.70 -15.35 -24.26
CA PRO A 54 19.64 -15.26 -25.38
C PRO A 54 20.44 -13.96 -25.41
N ALA A 55 21.67 -14.03 -25.96
CA ALA A 55 22.59 -12.89 -26.01
C ALA A 55 22.08 -11.65 -26.75
N ILE A 56 21.09 -11.82 -27.64
CA ILE A 56 20.48 -10.75 -28.41
C ILE A 56 19.58 -9.83 -27.58
N TYR A 57 19.15 -10.26 -26.39
CA TYR A 57 18.33 -9.45 -25.48
C TYR A 57 19.20 -8.89 -24.36
N ASN A 58 18.89 -7.67 -23.94
CA ASN A 58 19.61 -7.01 -22.84
C ASN A 58 19.26 -7.61 -21.48
N ASP A 59 18.00 -8.00 -21.30
CA ASP A 59 17.43 -8.53 -20.07
C ASP A 59 16.16 -9.36 -20.37
N ASP A 60 15.63 -10.03 -19.35
CA ASP A 60 14.44 -10.87 -19.48
C ASP A 60 13.16 -10.11 -19.78
N LEU A 61 13.06 -8.85 -19.31
CA LEU A 61 11.92 -7.98 -19.58
C LEU A 61 11.82 -7.65 -21.08
N VAL A 62 12.95 -7.27 -21.69
CA VAL A 62 13.04 -7.02 -23.13
C VAL A 62 12.77 -8.30 -23.91
N ARG A 63 13.31 -9.44 -23.46
CA ARG A 63 13.06 -10.75 -24.10
C ARG A 63 11.58 -11.09 -24.11
N ILE A 64 10.90 -11.08 -22.97
CA ILE A 64 9.49 -11.46 -22.89
C ILE A 64 8.59 -10.48 -23.65
N ALA A 65 8.90 -9.17 -23.60
CA ALA A 65 8.16 -8.15 -24.33
C ALA A 65 8.31 -8.29 -25.86
N GLN A 66 9.53 -8.47 -26.37
CA GLN A 66 9.76 -8.59 -27.81
C GLN A 66 9.20 -9.90 -28.37
N THR A 67 9.42 -11.02 -27.67
CA THR A 67 8.93 -12.33 -28.12
C THR A 67 7.40 -12.42 -28.07
N ALA A 68 6.74 -11.78 -27.10
CA ALA A 68 5.28 -11.64 -27.03
C ALA A 68 4.67 -11.05 -28.31
N TYR A 69 5.35 -10.06 -28.90
CA TYR A 69 4.94 -9.45 -30.16
C TYR A 69 5.33 -10.28 -31.38
N LEU A 70 6.61 -10.67 -31.48
CA LEU A 70 7.17 -11.29 -32.68
C LEU A 70 6.57 -12.66 -32.99
N ARG A 71 6.02 -13.36 -32.00
CA ARG A 71 5.28 -14.60 -32.20
C ARG A 71 3.95 -14.39 -32.94
N GLU A 72 3.32 -13.22 -32.80
CA GLU A 72 2.00 -12.90 -33.40
C GLU A 72 2.12 -11.99 -34.63
N LYS A 73 3.01 -10.99 -34.59
CA LYS A 73 3.17 -9.97 -35.64
C LYS A 73 4.65 -9.75 -35.93
N LEU A 74 5.02 -9.79 -37.21
CA LEU A 74 6.41 -9.60 -37.66
C LEU A 74 6.94 -8.16 -37.45
N ASN A 75 6.05 -7.18 -37.30
CA ASN A 75 6.40 -5.78 -37.10
C ASN A 75 5.85 -5.30 -35.76
N PRO A 76 6.65 -5.35 -34.67
CA PRO A 76 6.21 -4.83 -33.39
C PRO A 76 6.03 -3.30 -33.46
N PRO A 77 5.05 -2.74 -32.75
CA PRO A 77 4.97 -1.29 -32.57
C PRO A 77 6.26 -0.80 -31.92
N ARG A 78 6.78 0.33 -32.41
CA ARG A 78 7.98 0.97 -31.85
C ARG A 78 7.64 1.67 -30.53
N LEU A 79 7.46 0.89 -29.46
CA LEU A 79 7.38 1.41 -28.10
C LEU A 79 8.77 1.84 -27.68
N ARG A 80 8.95 3.11 -27.29
CA ARG A 80 10.21 3.56 -26.67
C ARG A 80 10.34 2.89 -25.30
N VAL A 81 11.56 2.60 -24.87
CA VAL A 81 11.84 1.97 -23.56
C VAL A 81 11.13 2.69 -22.41
N ARG A 82 11.16 4.04 -22.41
CA ARG A 82 10.48 4.86 -21.39
C ARG A 82 8.96 4.75 -21.41
N GLU A 83 8.36 4.52 -22.57
CA GLU A 83 6.91 4.40 -22.71
C GLU A 83 6.44 3.03 -22.20
N PHE A 84 7.26 2.00 -22.40
CA PHE A 84 7.03 0.66 -21.88
C PHE A 84 7.11 0.61 -20.35
N ASP A 85 8.08 1.32 -19.76
CA ASP A 85 8.25 1.40 -18.29
C ASP A 85 7.00 1.94 -17.57
N ASN A 86 6.26 2.84 -18.21
CA ASN A 86 5.04 3.40 -17.62
C ASN A 86 3.83 2.45 -17.68
N CYS A 87 3.93 1.33 -18.40
CA CYS A 87 2.83 0.38 -18.61
C CYS A 87 3.13 -1.02 -18.07
N LEU A 88 4.15 -1.17 -17.22
CA LEU A 88 4.63 -2.49 -16.78
C LEU A 88 3.56 -3.30 -16.03
N GLU A 89 2.82 -2.67 -15.12
CA GLU A 89 1.73 -3.33 -14.39
C GLU A 89 0.65 -3.87 -15.34
N VAL A 90 0.26 -3.06 -16.33
CA VAL A 90 -0.67 -3.47 -17.39
C VAL A 90 -0.09 -4.63 -18.20
N PHE A 91 1.19 -4.56 -18.56
CA PHE A 91 1.87 -5.62 -19.30
C PHE A 91 1.93 -6.93 -18.51
N TYR A 92 2.23 -6.89 -17.21
CA TYR A 92 2.23 -8.06 -16.34
C TYR A 92 0.83 -8.65 -16.19
N ASN A 93 -0.19 -7.80 -16.07
CA ASN A 93 -1.57 -8.25 -16.07
C ASN A 93 -1.95 -8.95 -17.39
N LEU A 94 -1.49 -8.41 -18.54
CA LEU A 94 -1.70 -9.03 -19.85
C LEU A 94 -0.95 -10.36 -19.98
N LEU A 95 0.22 -10.51 -19.37
CA LEU A 95 0.92 -11.80 -19.30
C LEU A 95 0.12 -12.85 -18.52
N ASP A 96 -0.49 -12.47 -17.38
CA ASP A 96 -1.32 -13.36 -16.57
C ASP A 96 -2.52 -13.91 -17.36
N ILE A 97 -3.15 -13.06 -18.18
CA ILE A 97 -4.29 -13.47 -19.00
C ILE A 97 -3.90 -13.98 -20.40
N ASN A 98 -2.59 -14.17 -20.66
CA ASN A 98 -2.02 -14.64 -21.93
C ASN A 98 -2.31 -13.75 -23.16
N ALA A 99 -2.44 -12.43 -22.98
CA ALA A 99 -2.66 -11.45 -24.06
C ALA A 99 -1.61 -10.31 -24.12
N PRO A 100 -0.30 -10.56 -23.92
CA PRO A 100 0.73 -9.50 -23.83
C PRO A 100 0.91 -8.67 -25.10
N SER A 101 0.55 -9.19 -26.27
CA SER A 101 0.66 -8.47 -27.55
C SER A 101 -0.26 -7.24 -27.64
N LEU A 102 -1.26 -7.12 -26.76
CA LEU A 102 -2.20 -6.00 -26.73
C LEU A 102 -1.66 -4.75 -26.01
N ILE A 103 -0.46 -4.78 -25.41
CA ILE A 103 0.04 -3.65 -24.61
C ILE A 103 0.08 -2.30 -25.36
N HIS A 104 0.31 -2.33 -26.68
CA HIS A 104 0.23 -1.14 -27.51
C HIS A 104 -1.17 -0.52 -27.59
N GLU A 105 -2.25 -1.31 -27.52
CA GLU A 105 -3.62 -0.80 -27.52
C GLU A 105 -3.91 -0.02 -26.23
N PHE A 106 -3.42 -0.52 -25.09
CA PHE A 106 -3.53 0.17 -23.80
C PHE A 106 -2.77 1.49 -23.82
N TRP A 107 -1.53 1.46 -24.31
CA TRP A 107 -0.73 2.67 -24.45
C TRP A 107 -1.38 3.71 -25.36
N ASN A 108 -1.84 3.31 -26.56
CA ASN A 108 -2.50 4.21 -27.52
C ASN A 108 -3.79 4.86 -26.96
N ASN A 109 -4.43 4.23 -25.98
CA ASN A 109 -5.63 4.74 -25.33
C ASN A 109 -5.36 5.42 -23.97
N ASN A 110 -4.09 5.67 -23.62
CA ASN A 110 -3.67 6.23 -22.32
C ASN A 110 -4.14 5.41 -21.10
N LEU A 111 -4.24 4.09 -21.26
CA LEU A 111 -4.58 3.14 -20.19
C LEU A 111 -3.30 2.52 -19.62
N THR A 112 -2.41 3.35 -19.09
CA THR A 112 -1.04 2.94 -18.70
C THR A 112 -0.92 2.49 -17.26
N THR A 113 -1.87 2.86 -16.39
CA THR A 113 -1.79 2.65 -14.94
C THR A 113 -3.00 1.88 -14.44
N LEU A 114 -2.77 0.92 -13.54
CA LEU A 114 -3.82 0.16 -12.88
C LEU A 114 -4.29 0.89 -11.60
N PRO A 115 -5.55 0.68 -11.15
CA PRO A 115 -6.59 -0.10 -11.82
C PRO A 115 -7.25 0.67 -12.98
N ILE A 116 -7.67 -0.07 -14.01
CA ILE A 116 -8.49 0.40 -15.12
C ILE A 116 -9.93 -0.06 -14.89
N GLU A 117 -10.85 0.90 -14.90
CA GLU A 117 -12.28 0.63 -14.76
C GLU A 117 -12.81 -0.20 -15.94
N LEU A 118 -13.71 -1.14 -15.67
CA LEU A 118 -14.23 -2.09 -16.66
C LEU A 118 -14.90 -1.36 -17.85
N ASP A 119 -15.62 -0.28 -17.59
CA ASP A 119 -16.26 0.53 -18.65
C ASP A 119 -15.24 1.23 -19.54
N ALA A 120 -14.16 1.75 -18.97
CA ALA A 120 -13.07 2.35 -19.73
C ALA A 120 -12.37 1.29 -20.57
N LEU A 121 -12.12 0.11 -20.00
CA LEU A 121 -11.52 -1.02 -20.69
C LEU A 121 -12.37 -1.46 -21.89
N ARG A 122 -13.68 -1.67 -21.68
CA ARG A 122 -14.64 -2.08 -22.74
C ARG A 122 -14.79 -1.03 -23.84
N LYS A 123 -14.72 0.25 -23.47
CA LYS A 123 -14.83 1.37 -24.42
C LYS A 123 -13.61 1.49 -25.34
N HIS A 124 -12.41 1.26 -24.80
CA HIS A 124 -11.16 1.60 -25.46
C HIS A 124 -10.40 0.41 -26.05
N ILE A 125 -10.59 -0.80 -25.50
CA ILE A 125 -9.86 -2.00 -25.91
C ILE A 125 -10.81 -3.01 -26.53
N LYS A 126 -10.49 -3.49 -27.72
CA LYS A 126 -11.29 -4.51 -28.39
C LYS A 126 -10.80 -5.90 -27.96
N PRO A 127 -11.70 -6.80 -27.56
CA PRO A 127 -11.29 -8.15 -27.18
C PRO A 127 -10.79 -8.89 -28.43
N PRO A 128 -9.77 -9.75 -28.31
CA PRO A 128 -9.42 -10.70 -29.37
C PRO A 128 -10.63 -11.55 -29.76
N ARG A 129 -10.76 -11.89 -31.05
CA ARG A 129 -11.93 -12.65 -31.55
C ARG A 129 -12.14 -13.97 -30.83
N ASP A 130 -11.04 -14.63 -30.46
CA ASP A 130 -11.04 -15.94 -29.80
C ASP A 130 -11.00 -15.82 -28.27
N TYR A 131 -11.18 -14.60 -27.72
CA TYR A 131 -11.08 -14.33 -26.29
C TYR A 131 -12.26 -13.47 -25.76
N PRO A 132 -13.48 -14.03 -25.73
CA PRO A 132 -14.70 -13.27 -25.44
C PRO A 132 -14.79 -12.74 -24.00
N ASP A 133 -14.13 -13.38 -23.04
CA ASP A 133 -14.08 -13.00 -21.61
C ASP A 133 -12.84 -12.17 -21.25
N PHE A 134 -12.14 -11.63 -22.25
CA PHE A 134 -10.91 -10.85 -22.07
C PHE A 134 -11.06 -9.71 -21.07
N HIS A 135 -12.13 -8.91 -21.18
CA HIS A 135 -12.32 -7.73 -20.33
C HIS A 135 -12.52 -8.11 -18.86
N ASP A 136 -13.32 -9.14 -18.60
CA ASP A 136 -13.65 -9.56 -17.24
C ASP A 136 -12.41 -10.20 -16.60
N LYS A 137 -11.68 -11.07 -17.33
CA LYS A 137 -10.42 -11.65 -16.84
C LYS A 137 -9.35 -10.60 -16.58
N PHE A 138 -9.16 -9.65 -17.50
CA PHE A 138 -8.23 -8.53 -17.28
C PHE A 138 -8.61 -7.76 -16.03
N TYR A 139 -9.91 -7.44 -15.91
CA TYR A 139 -10.42 -6.64 -14.81
C TYR A 139 -10.23 -7.34 -13.46
N GLU A 140 -10.48 -8.64 -13.38
CA GLU A 140 -10.30 -9.42 -12.15
C GLU A 140 -8.82 -9.59 -11.79
N SER A 141 -7.95 -9.88 -12.77
CA SER A 141 -6.54 -10.18 -12.51
C SER A 141 -5.72 -8.94 -12.12
N GLN A 142 -6.15 -7.74 -12.53
CA GLN A 142 -5.37 -6.51 -12.34
C GLN A 142 -5.10 -6.20 -10.86
N PHE A 143 -6.02 -6.57 -9.97
CA PHE A 143 -5.96 -6.20 -8.56
C PHE A 143 -4.79 -6.84 -7.82
N ALA A 144 -4.31 -7.99 -8.30
CA ALA A 144 -3.08 -8.60 -7.79
C ALA A 144 -1.83 -7.74 -8.10
N TRP A 145 -1.85 -6.98 -9.18
CA TRP A 145 -0.75 -6.12 -9.63
C TRP A 145 -0.85 -4.68 -9.12
N CYS A 146 -1.98 -4.28 -8.54
CA CYS A 146 -2.20 -2.93 -8.01
C CYS A 146 -2.69 -2.92 -6.56
N PRO A 147 -1.93 -3.47 -5.60
CA PRO A 147 -2.24 -3.29 -4.18
C PRO A 147 -2.12 -1.81 -3.80
N ILE A 148 -2.75 -1.42 -2.68
CA ILE A 148 -2.64 -0.04 -2.17
C ILE A 148 -1.17 0.28 -1.88
N ARG A 149 -0.71 1.44 -2.35
CA ARG A 149 0.60 2.01 -2.03
C ARG A 149 0.44 3.11 -1.00
N PHE A 150 1.33 3.12 -0.02
CA PHE A 150 1.34 4.05 1.10
C PHE A 150 2.24 5.23 0.74
N GLU A 151 1.62 6.32 0.32
CA GLU A 151 2.30 7.58 0.01
C GLU A 151 1.97 8.62 1.08
N MET A 152 2.86 9.59 1.27
CA MET A 152 2.51 10.77 2.07
C MET A 152 1.35 11.49 1.41
N ASP A 153 0.40 11.91 2.23
CA ASP A 153 -0.78 12.69 1.85
C ASP A 153 -1.71 11.91 0.90
N MET A 154 -1.65 10.56 0.97
CA MET A 154 -2.48 9.71 0.12
C MET A 154 -3.97 9.90 0.41
N GLY A 155 -4.77 9.91 -0.64
CA GLY A 155 -6.22 10.01 -0.55
C GLY A 155 -6.89 9.36 -1.74
N THR A 156 -7.32 8.11 -1.58
CA THR A 156 -7.94 7.35 -2.69
C THR A 156 -9.38 6.94 -2.35
N SER A 157 -10.31 7.45 -3.15
CA SER A 157 -11.67 6.92 -3.28
C SER A 157 -11.85 6.57 -4.74
N HIS A 158 -11.36 5.39 -5.14
CA HIS A 158 -11.61 4.85 -6.46
C HIS A 158 -13.09 4.45 -6.52
N ARG A 159 -13.96 5.39 -6.89
CA ARG A 159 -15.42 5.26 -6.72
C ARG A 159 -16.05 3.99 -7.33
N HIS A 160 -15.38 3.30 -8.27
CA HIS A 160 -15.93 2.16 -9.00
C HIS A 160 -15.10 0.85 -8.89
N SER A 161 -13.79 0.92 -8.63
CA SER A 161 -12.92 -0.27 -8.45
C SER A 161 -12.57 -0.63 -6.99
N ILE A 162 -13.16 0.06 -6.01
CA ILE A 162 -12.82 -0.07 -4.59
C ILE A 162 -13.04 -1.46 -3.97
N HIS A 163 -13.97 -2.25 -4.51
CA HIS A 163 -14.34 -3.55 -3.95
C HIS A 163 -13.22 -4.59 -4.06
N ASN A 164 -12.35 -4.43 -5.06
CA ASN A 164 -11.36 -5.42 -5.40
C ASN A 164 -9.93 -4.97 -5.07
N ILE A 165 -9.74 -3.70 -4.69
CA ILE A 165 -8.43 -3.19 -4.30
C ILE A 165 -7.92 -3.93 -3.06
N ILE A 166 -6.69 -4.44 -3.17
CA ILE A 166 -6.08 -5.27 -2.14
C ILE A 166 -5.39 -4.38 -1.11
N SER A 167 -5.77 -4.55 0.16
CA SER A 167 -5.04 -3.95 1.28
C SER A 167 -3.72 -4.73 1.50
N PRO A 168 -2.55 -4.08 1.43
CA PRO A 168 -1.23 -4.73 1.36
C PRO A 168 -0.71 -5.19 2.73
N PHE A 169 -1.59 -5.43 3.69
CA PHE A 169 -1.20 -5.70 5.07
C PHE A 169 -0.65 -7.11 5.17
N SER A 170 0.63 -7.30 5.48
CA SER A 170 1.15 -8.63 5.85
C SER A 170 0.64 -9.05 7.23
N ARG A 171 0.34 -8.08 8.10
CA ARG A 171 -0.25 -8.28 9.43
C ARG A 171 -1.22 -7.14 9.75
N LYS A 172 -2.33 -7.46 10.42
CA LYS A 172 -3.33 -6.50 10.90
C LYS A 172 -3.79 -6.90 12.30
N GLU A 173 -3.31 -6.20 13.32
CA GLU A 173 -3.59 -6.52 14.72
C GLU A 173 -4.46 -5.49 15.38
N LYS A 174 -5.57 -5.91 15.99
CA LYS A 174 -6.48 -4.98 16.67
C LYS A 174 -5.81 -4.40 17.92
N ILE A 175 -5.71 -3.07 17.97
CA ILE A 175 -5.25 -2.34 19.16
C ILE A 175 -6.43 -2.23 20.12
N LYS A 176 -6.28 -2.81 21.31
CA LYS A 176 -7.26 -2.71 22.39
C LYS A 176 -6.78 -1.64 23.38
N PRO A 177 -7.37 -0.43 23.39
CA PRO A 177 -7.00 0.56 24.39
C PRO A 177 -7.33 0.03 25.78
N TYR A 178 -6.39 0.20 26.71
CA TYR A 178 -6.54 -0.28 28.07
C TYR A 178 -7.61 0.53 28.81
N ARG A 179 -8.48 -0.14 29.58
CA ARG A 179 -9.52 0.50 30.40
C ARG A 179 -9.73 -0.27 31.70
N ASP A 180 -9.59 0.41 32.84
CA ASP A 180 -9.92 -0.13 34.16
C ASP A 180 -11.43 -0.37 34.28
N GLY A 181 -11.88 -1.63 34.28
CA GLY A 181 -13.21 -2.06 34.73
C GLY A 181 -14.43 -1.53 33.96
N LYS A 182 -14.24 -0.61 33.01
CA LYS A 182 -15.29 -0.06 32.17
C LYS A 182 -15.32 -0.89 30.90
N GLY A 183 -16.32 -1.76 30.79
CA GLY A 183 -16.53 -2.67 29.65
C GLY A 183 -16.53 -1.98 28.27
N PRO A 184 -16.74 -2.74 27.19
CA PRO A 184 -16.63 -2.21 25.83
C PRO A 184 -17.60 -1.04 25.63
N ARG A 185 -17.08 0.16 25.32
CA ARG A 185 -17.90 1.19 24.67
C ARG A 185 -17.97 0.86 23.19
N VAL A 186 -19.09 1.18 22.58
CA VAL A 186 -19.19 1.30 21.12
C VAL A 186 -18.24 2.42 20.70
N ASN A 187 -17.05 2.06 20.23
CA ASN A 187 -16.11 3.01 19.69
C ASN A 187 -16.60 3.45 18.29
N THR A 188 -16.35 4.70 17.92
CA THR A 188 -16.68 5.23 16.59
C THR A 188 -15.82 4.64 15.48
N ALA A 189 -14.67 4.06 15.84
CA ALA A 189 -13.73 3.41 14.94
C ALA A 189 -13.00 2.26 15.66
N THR A 190 -12.46 1.34 14.87
CA THR A 190 -11.52 0.32 15.34
C THR A 190 -10.10 0.71 14.99
N LEU A 191 -9.17 0.53 15.93
CA LEU A 191 -7.74 0.79 15.73
C LEU A 191 -7.01 -0.52 15.48
N TYR A 192 -6.08 -0.50 14.53
CA TYR A 192 -5.19 -1.61 14.22
C TYR A 192 -3.75 -1.15 14.10
N ALA A 193 -2.81 -2.02 14.44
CA ALA A 193 -1.42 -1.93 13.99
C ALA A 193 -1.30 -2.77 12.71
N VAL A 194 -0.78 -2.18 11.64
CA VAL A 194 -0.60 -2.85 10.34
C VAL A 194 0.86 -2.88 9.95
N GLU A 195 1.27 -3.96 9.29
CA GLU A 195 2.59 -4.11 8.67
C GLU A 195 2.44 -4.07 7.15
N VAL A 196 3.26 -3.27 6.46
CA VAL A 196 3.23 -3.09 5.00
C VAL A 196 4.63 -3.35 4.43
N PRO A 197 4.78 -4.14 3.34
CA PRO A 197 6.07 -4.33 2.67
C PRO A 197 6.69 -2.99 2.24
N GLU A 198 8.02 -2.83 2.42
CA GLU A 198 8.71 -1.57 2.08
C GLU A 198 8.50 -1.13 0.63
N GLU A 199 8.42 -2.07 -0.31
CA GLU A 199 8.17 -1.78 -1.72
C GLU A 199 6.88 -0.95 -1.94
N LEU A 200 5.89 -1.16 -1.08
CA LEU A 200 4.59 -0.51 -1.15
C LEU A 200 4.53 0.77 -0.32
N VAL A 201 5.64 1.21 0.25
CA VAL A 201 5.79 2.47 0.98
C VAL A 201 6.59 3.43 0.10
N GLY A 202 6.03 4.59 -0.22
CA GLY A 202 6.67 5.56 -1.08
C GLY A 202 7.95 6.17 -0.48
N PRO A 203 8.91 6.60 -1.31
CA PRO A 203 10.23 7.03 -0.85
C PRO A 203 10.17 8.24 0.09
N ARG A 204 9.20 9.15 -0.09
CA ARG A 204 8.99 10.29 0.82
C ARG A 204 8.55 9.82 2.20
N LEU A 205 7.64 8.85 2.25
CA LEU A 205 7.13 8.27 3.49
C LEU A 205 8.24 7.45 4.19
N GLN A 206 8.99 6.63 3.44
CA GLN A 206 10.13 5.87 3.95
C GLN A 206 11.15 6.77 4.66
N LYS A 207 11.53 7.89 4.01
CA LYS A 207 12.47 8.87 4.59
C LYS A 207 11.93 9.51 5.86
N GLN A 208 10.65 9.84 5.88
CA GLN A 208 10.01 10.54 7.00
C GLN A 208 9.67 9.64 8.18
N MET A 209 9.55 8.32 7.94
CA MET A 209 9.13 7.33 8.92
C MET A 209 10.19 6.23 9.10
N ALA A 210 11.47 6.57 8.99
CA ALA A 210 12.56 5.61 9.07
C ALA A 210 12.53 4.77 10.37
N SER A 211 12.06 5.34 11.49
CA SER A 211 11.88 4.65 12.77
C SER A 211 10.75 3.61 12.76
N ALA A 212 9.81 3.69 11.82
CA ALA A 212 8.72 2.72 11.68
C ALA A 212 9.14 1.46 10.90
N LYS A 213 10.35 1.44 10.36
CA LYS A 213 10.92 0.31 9.63
C LYS A 213 11.28 -0.82 10.60
N ILE A 214 10.89 -2.02 10.25
CA ILE A 214 11.19 -3.25 11.00
C ILE A 214 11.78 -4.30 10.05
N GLU A 215 12.72 -5.08 10.59
CA GLU A 215 13.19 -6.30 9.95
C GLU A 215 12.52 -7.50 10.60
N ARG A 216 11.95 -8.39 9.79
CA ARG A 216 11.48 -9.69 10.27
C ARG A 216 12.36 -10.79 9.70
N GLN A 217 12.91 -11.60 10.59
CA GLN A 217 13.35 -12.94 10.23
C GLN A 217 12.10 -13.82 10.14
N GLU A 218 11.80 -14.32 8.94
CA GLU A 218 10.72 -15.29 8.80
C GLU A 218 11.18 -16.63 9.38
N ASN A 219 10.55 -17.03 10.48
CA ASN A 219 10.69 -18.38 11.01
C ASN A 219 9.91 -19.36 10.12
N GLY A 220 10.50 -19.76 8.99
CA GLY A 220 10.02 -20.91 8.23
C GLY A 220 10.09 -20.79 6.70
N THR A 221 10.88 -21.69 6.11
CA THR A 221 10.74 -22.27 4.75
C THR A 221 10.92 -21.42 3.49
N ASP A 222 11.26 -20.13 3.56
CA ASP A 222 11.70 -19.41 2.35
C ASP A 222 13.23 -19.38 2.29
N SER A 223 13.78 -20.20 1.40
CA SER A 223 15.21 -20.45 1.17
C SER A 223 16.00 -19.28 0.56
N PHE A 224 15.46 -18.07 0.61
CA PHE A 224 16.13 -16.83 0.21
C PHE A 224 16.16 -15.88 1.42
N GLY A 225 17.13 -16.09 2.30
CA GLY A 225 17.31 -15.40 3.58
C GLY A 225 17.68 -13.91 3.51
N THR A 226 16.85 -13.10 2.86
CA THR A 226 16.82 -11.65 3.04
C THR A 226 15.58 -11.32 3.85
N GLY A 227 15.73 -10.88 5.10
CA GLY A 227 14.59 -10.41 5.89
C GLY A 227 13.84 -9.34 5.10
N GLU A 228 12.55 -9.56 4.86
CA GLU A 228 11.75 -8.61 4.10
C GLU A 228 11.47 -7.41 5.00
N GLU A 229 12.04 -6.27 4.62
CA GLU A 229 11.87 -5.00 5.32
C GLU A 229 10.41 -4.52 5.20
N ARG A 230 9.84 -4.12 6.33
CA ARG A 230 8.42 -3.74 6.45
C ARG A 230 8.29 -2.48 7.28
N TYR A 231 7.20 -1.76 7.08
CA TYR A 231 6.84 -0.58 7.87
C TYR A 231 5.61 -0.85 8.72
N ARG A 232 5.61 -0.30 9.95
CA ARG A 232 4.47 -0.36 10.86
C ARG A 232 3.69 0.95 10.87
N PHE A 233 2.39 0.86 10.74
CA PHE A 233 1.48 2.00 10.82
C PHE A 233 0.30 1.72 11.75
N ALA A 234 -0.32 2.79 12.23
CA ALA A 234 -1.63 2.71 12.87
C ALA A 234 -2.72 2.91 11.80
N LEU A 235 -3.72 2.04 11.80
CA LEU A 235 -4.88 2.10 10.92
C LEU A 235 -6.12 2.35 11.77
N LYS A 236 -6.78 3.48 11.57
CA LYS A 236 -8.07 3.79 12.17
C LYS A 236 -9.18 3.54 11.15
N GLN A 237 -10.00 2.54 11.42
CA GLN A 237 -11.02 2.03 10.51
C GLN A 237 -12.42 2.36 11.02
N PHE A 238 -13.23 2.97 10.15
CA PHE A 238 -14.62 3.35 10.38
C PHE A 238 -15.49 2.53 9.44
N ASN A 239 -16.59 1.97 9.95
CA ASN A 239 -17.56 1.34 9.07
C ASN A 239 -18.40 2.39 8.31
N SER A 240 -19.16 1.93 7.31
CA SER A 240 -20.04 2.78 6.50
C SER A 240 -20.98 3.67 7.33
N SER A 241 -21.53 3.15 8.43
CA SER A 241 -22.42 3.89 9.34
C SER A 241 -21.74 5.06 10.08
N LYS A 242 -20.40 5.12 10.07
CA LYS A 242 -19.59 6.14 10.76
C LYS A 242 -18.83 7.05 9.78
N ARG A 243 -19.26 7.12 8.52
CA ARG A 243 -18.65 7.96 7.48
C ARG A 243 -18.51 9.43 7.87
N GLU A 244 -19.49 10.03 8.53
CA GLU A 244 -19.41 11.42 8.98
C GLU A 244 -18.29 11.63 10.01
N HIS A 245 -18.09 10.68 10.93
CA HIS A 245 -16.98 10.74 11.89
C HIS A 245 -15.63 10.63 11.18
N PHE A 246 -15.53 9.76 10.18
CA PHE A 246 -14.34 9.67 9.34
C PHE A 246 -14.04 11.01 8.64
N ILE A 247 -15.03 11.63 7.99
CA ILE A 247 -14.85 12.91 7.30
C ILE A 247 -14.33 13.98 8.26
N ASN A 248 -15.02 14.15 9.40
CA ASN A 248 -14.63 15.15 10.40
C ASN A 248 -13.20 14.93 10.91
N GLU A 249 -12.82 13.68 11.18
CA GLU A 249 -11.49 13.37 11.71
C GLU A 249 -10.39 13.49 10.65
N LYS A 250 -10.66 13.08 9.41
CA LYS A 250 -9.75 13.25 8.28
C LYS A 250 -9.46 14.73 8.03
N GLU A 251 -10.49 15.59 7.97
CA GLU A 251 -10.29 17.04 7.79
C GLU A 251 -9.52 17.66 8.97
N MET A 252 -9.76 17.19 10.19
CA MET A 252 -9.01 17.63 11.36
C MET A 252 -7.52 17.26 11.25
N PHE A 253 -7.18 16.04 10.81
CA PHE A 253 -5.78 15.64 10.63
C PHE A 253 -5.07 16.46 9.55
N ILE A 254 -5.73 16.70 8.40
CA ILE A 254 -5.19 17.55 7.33
C ILE A 254 -4.87 18.96 7.85
N ASN A 255 -5.77 19.54 8.67
CA ASN A 255 -5.54 20.87 9.26
C ASN A 255 -4.43 20.91 10.33
N LEU A 256 -3.95 19.75 10.79
CA LEU A 256 -2.93 19.62 11.84
C LEU A 256 -1.61 19.02 11.33
N GLU A 257 -1.49 18.73 10.02
CA GLU A 257 -0.44 17.92 9.38
C GLU A 257 1.02 18.40 9.63
N ASN A 258 1.21 19.64 10.06
CA ASN A 258 2.53 20.23 10.32
C ASN A 258 2.70 20.79 11.74
N LYS A 259 1.85 20.38 12.70
CA LYS A 259 2.00 20.80 14.10
C LYS A 259 2.88 19.84 14.87
N GLU A 260 3.94 20.37 15.46
CA GLU A 260 4.84 19.61 16.34
C GLU A 260 4.07 19.01 17.54
N GLY A 261 4.46 17.81 17.96
CA GLY A 261 3.79 17.07 19.03
C GLY A 261 2.53 16.31 18.61
N MET A 262 2.07 16.45 17.35
CA MET A 262 0.94 15.69 16.82
C MET A 262 1.39 14.38 16.16
N ILE A 263 0.58 13.33 16.32
CA ILE A 263 0.74 12.09 15.55
C ILE A 263 0.73 12.38 14.05
N LYS A 264 1.66 11.79 13.33
CA LYS A 264 1.76 12.05 11.90
C LYS A 264 0.61 11.43 11.12
N TYR A 265 -0.09 12.26 10.36
CA TYR A 265 -1.08 11.82 9.38
C TYR A 265 -0.37 11.41 8.09
N ILE A 266 -0.67 10.20 7.61
CA ILE A 266 -0.06 9.66 6.38
C ILE A 266 -1.04 9.76 5.22
N GLY A 267 -2.32 9.52 5.48
CA GLY A 267 -3.36 9.60 4.46
C GLY A 267 -4.58 8.76 4.79
N TRP A 268 -5.40 8.53 3.78
CA TRP A 268 -6.63 7.76 3.91
C TRP A 268 -6.94 6.96 2.65
N PHE A 269 -7.70 5.89 2.83
CA PHE A 269 -8.23 5.09 1.72
C PHE A 269 -9.52 4.41 2.15
N GLN A 270 -10.35 4.08 1.17
CA GLN A 270 -11.57 3.31 1.35
C GLN A 270 -11.31 1.84 0.92
N SER A 271 -11.95 0.89 1.58
CA SER A 271 -11.77 -0.55 1.32
C SER A 271 -12.99 -1.36 1.71
N PHE A 272 -13.06 -2.62 1.31
CA PHE A 272 -14.10 -3.56 1.77
C PHE A 272 -13.51 -4.64 2.66
N GLU A 273 -14.13 -4.93 3.79
CA GLU A 273 -13.72 -5.98 4.74
C GLU A 273 -14.80 -7.06 4.81
N PRO A 274 -14.45 -8.34 5.01
CA PRO A 274 -15.43 -9.35 5.37
C PRO A 274 -16.15 -8.97 6.66
N ASP A 275 -17.48 -9.04 6.68
CA ASP A 275 -18.29 -8.90 7.89
C ASP A 275 -18.44 -10.26 8.62
N ASP A 276 -19.00 -10.23 9.83
CA ASP A 276 -19.23 -11.45 10.64
C ASP A 276 -20.21 -12.45 9.99
N ARG A 277 -20.90 -12.05 8.90
CA ARG A 277 -21.89 -12.84 8.17
C ARG A 277 -21.36 -13.31 6.81
N GLY A 278 -20.10 -13.06 6.49
CA GLY A 278 -19.46 -13.41 5.22
C GLY A 278 -19.79 -12.46 4.06
N GLY A 279 -20.48 -11.35 4.33
CA GLY A 279 -20.65 -10.23 3.40
C GLY A 279 -19.42 -9.33 3.35
N LEU A 280 -19.44 -8.32 2.47
CA LEU A 280 -18.42 -7.29 2.41
C LEU A 280 -18.97 -5.99 3.00
N GLU A 281 -18.35 -5.49 4.06
CA GLU A 281 -18.62 -4.19 4.67
C GLU A 281 -17.66 -3.12 4.16
N GLU A 282 -18.22 -2.02 3.69
CA GLU A 282 -17.45 -0.84 3.31
C GLU A 282 -16.81 -0.19 4.55
N CYS A 283 -15.52 0.07 4.45
CA CYS A 283 -14.69 0.66 5.49
C CYS A 283 -13.94 1.88 4.98
N TRP A 284 -13.89 2.92 5.81
CA TRP A 284 -13.11 4.13 5.62
C TRP A 284 -11.91 4.10 6.56
N ASN A 285 -10.71 4.27 6.04
CA ASN A 285 -9.49 4.07 6.80
C ASN A 285 -8.64 5.35 6.80
N ILE A 286 -8.15 5.71 7.99
CA ILE A 286 -7.11 6.72 8.19
C ILE A 286 -5.82 6.00 8.58
N VAL A 287 -4.72 6.35 7.94
CA VAL A 287 -3.39 5.83 8.23
C VAL A 287 -2.58 6.88 8.98
N LEU A 288 -2.01 6.47 10.10
CA LEU A 288 -1.26 7.31 11.03
C LEU A 288 0.07 6.64 11.39
N GLU A 289 1.00 7.44 11.88
CA GLU A 289 2.16 6.95 12.65
C GLU A 289 1.71 5.98 13.76
N LEU A 290 2.45 4.89 13.96
CA LEU A 290 2.20 4.00 15.09
C LEU A 290 3.05 4.45 16.29
N ALA A 291 2.38 4.91 17.35
CA ALA A 291 3.04 5.18 18.63
C ALA A 291 3.25 3.88 19.42
N ASP A 292 4.29 3.84 20.25
CA ASP A 292 4.61 2.68 21.09
C ASP A 292 3.55 2.44 22.19
N PHE A 293 3.10 3.52 22.82
CA PHE A 293 2.14 3.48 23.92
C PHE A 293 1.17 4.66 23.86
N ASP A 294 -0.06 4.43 24.33
CA ASP A 294 -0.90 5.53 24.77
C ASP A 294 -0.42 6.05 26.13
N PHE A 295 -0.64 7.35 26.39
CA PHE A 295 -0.17 8.02 27.60
C PHE A 295 -0.64 7.35 28.90
N TYR A 296 -1.86 6.80 28.91
CA TYR A 296 -2.41 6.13 30.07
C TYR A 296 -1.66 4.82 30.36
N THR A 297 -1.38 4.04 29.31
CA THR A 297 -0.57 2.82 29.39
C THR A 297 0.84 3.13 29.86
N ALA A 298 1.46 4.21 29.34
CA ALA A 298 2.79 4.63 29.76
C ALA A 298 2.84 4.95 31.26
N ILE A 299 1.93 5.81 31.78
CA ILE A 299 1.88 6.16 33.22
C ILE A 299 1.74 4.92 34.11
N ARG A 300 1.01 3.90 33.65
CA ARG A 300 0.71 2.72 34.47
C ARG A 300 1.79 1.65 34.45
N LYS A 301 2.47 1.49 33.32
CA LYS A 301 3.43 0.40 33.13
C LYS A 301 4.86 0.85 33.39
N GLU A 302 5.18 2.09 33.07
CA GLU A 302 6.51 2.62 33.27
C GLU A 302 6.72 2.98 34.75
N SER A 303 7.96 2.80 35.21
CA SER A 303 8.32 3.25 36.55
C SER A 303 8.25 4.79 36.59
N PRO A 304 7.78 5.38 37.71
CA PRO A 304 7.81 6.83 37.85
C PRO A 304 9.25 7.32 37.76
N PRO A 305 9.49 8.55 37.25
CA PRO A 305 10.82 9.11 37.17
C PRO A 305 11.40 9.27 38.59
N ILE A 306 12.60 8.71 38.82
CA ILE A 306 13.25 8.67 40.14
C ILE A 306 14.46 9.60 40.22
N SER A 307 15.16 9.84 39.11
CA SER A 307 16.30 10.77 39.10
C SER A 307 15.88 12.19 38.76
N ALA A 308 16.63 13.20 39.21
CA ALA A 308 16.35 14.60 38.88
C ALA A 308 16.32 14.85 37.37
N LYS A 309 17.16 14.12 36.61
CA LYS A 309 17.20 14.18 35.14
C LYS A 309 15.91 13.62 34.53
N GLU A 310 15.44 12.46 34.99
CA GLU A 310 14.18 11.86 34.53
C GLU A 310 12.97 12.75 34.88
N ILE A 311 12.95 13.31 36.09
CA ILE A 311 11.86 14.19 36.53
C ILE A 311 11.80 15.43 35.64
N LEU A 312 12.95 16.06 35.35
CA LEU A 312 13.01 17.21 34.47
C LEU A 312 12.55 16.87 33.05
N GLY A 313 13.04 15.76 32.48
CA GLY A 313 12.63 15.28 31.16
C GLY A 313 11.13 15.01 31.07
N PHE A 314 10.57 14.35 32.08
CA PHE A 314 9.12 14.12 32.17
C PHE A 314 8.32 15.43 32.11
N TRP A 315 8.70 16.44 32.90
CA TRP A 315 7.99 17.72 32.90
C TRP A 315 8.15 18.51 31.60
N GLN A 316 9.31 18.42 30.94
CA GLN A 316 9.52 19.00 29.61
C GLN A 316 8.55 18.38 28.59
N THR A 317 8.44 17.05 28.55
CA THR A 317 7.48 16.36 27.68
C THR A 317 6.03 16.72 28.00
N MET A 318 5.66 16.82 29.28
CA MET A 318 4.32 17.27 29.67
C MET A 318 4.03 18.71 29.21
N ALA A 319 5.02 19.59 29.21
CA ALA A 319 4.90 20.94 28.68
C ALA A 319 4.72 20.95 27.16
N GLU A 320 5.43 20.08 26.43
CA GLU A 320 5.26 19.89 24.98
C GLU A 320 3.85 19.42 24.63
N ILE A 321 3.31 18.42 25.35
CA ILE A 321 1.93 17.96 25.19
C ILE A 321 0.94 19.11 25.42
N SER A 322 1.15 19.90 26.45
CA SER A 322 0.32 21.08 26.74
C SER A 322 0.40 22.12 25.61
N GLY A 323 1.60 22.38 25.09
CA GLY A 323 1.82 23.28 23.94
C GLY A 323 1.10 22.79 22.68
N ALA A 324 1.21 21.50 22.37
CA ALA A 324 0.50 20.89 21.25
C ALA A 324 -1.03 21.04 21.42
N LEU A 325 -1.58 20.76 22.61
CA LEU A 325 -3.01 20.95 22.89
C LEU A 325 -3.46 22.40 22.72
N ALA A 326 -2.67 23.37 23.22
CA ALA A 326 -2.96 24.79 23.05
C ALA A 326 -2.97 25.20 21.56
N SER A 327 -2.10 24.59 20.75
CA SER A 327 -2.07 24.81 19.30
C SER A 327 -3.32 24.27 18.60
N ILE A 328 -3.94 23.20 19.09
CA ILE A 328 -5.18 22.65 18.50
C ILE A 328 -6.37 23.57 18.80
N HIS A 329 -6.44 24.12 20.02
CA HIS A 329 -7.51 25.03 20.42
C HIS A 329 -7.56 26.32 19.60
N THR A 330 -6.54 26.61 18.80
CA THR A 330 -6.47 27.75 17.89
C THR A 330 -6.27 27.27 16.45
N VAL A 331 -7.37 27.06 15.71
CA VAL A 331 -7.29 26.77 14.27
C VAL A 331 -7.62 28.04 13.50
N VAL A 332 -6.74 28.45 12.59
CA VAL A 332 -6.98 29.59 11.69
C VAL A 332 -7.50 29.05 10.36
N VAL A 333 -8.74 29.37 10.03
CA VAL A 333 -9.33 29.11 8.69
C VAL A 333 -9.66 30.47 8.08
N ASP A 334 -9.21 30.73 6.85
CA ASP A 334 -9.46 31.99 6.12
C ASP A 334 -9.16 33.28 6.92
N ARG A 335 -8.01 33.30 7.62
CA ARG A 335 -7.55 34.43 8.48
C ARG A 335 -8.43 34.72 9.70
N GLN A 336 -9.37 33.84 10.04
CA GLN A 336 -10.17 33.91 11.27
C GLN A 336 -9.75 32.82 12.24
N GLN A 337 -9.64 33.17 13.53
CA GLN A 337 -9.31 32.24 14.61
C GLN A 337 -10.58 31.56 15.11
N TYR A 338 -10.59 30.23 15.11
CA TYR A 338 -11.66 29.40 15.65
C TYR A 338 -11.16 28.66 16.88
N LEU A 339 -11.95 28.76 17.97
CA LEU A 339 -11.80 27.91 19.14
C LEU A 339 -12.37 26.54 18.82
N THR A 340 -11.51 25.51 18.81
CA THR A 340 -11.97 24.13 18.60
C THR A 340 -12.17 23.42 19.94
N TYR A 341 -13.24 22.63 20.04
CA TYR A 341 -13.44 21.71 21.15
C TYR A 341 -12.90 20.33 20.74
N VAL A 342 -11.80 19.92 21.36
CA VAL A 342 -11.18 18.61 21.10
C VAL A 342 -12.05 17.50 21.68
N SER A 343 -12.69 16.71 20.82
CA SER A 343 -13.25 15.41 21.22
C SER A 343 -12.11 14.42 21.44
N ARG A 344 -12.24 13.55 22.47
CA ARG A 344 -11.19 12.71 23.11
C ARG A 344 -10.30 11.83 22.21
N CYS A 345 -10.48 11.81 20.88
CA CYS A 345 -9.74 10.94 19.96
C CYS A 345 -8.32 11.42 19.63
N LEU A 346 -7.94 12.64 20.03
CA LEU A 346 -6.63 13.25 19.73
C LEU A 346 -5.50 12.87 20.70
N PHE A 347 -5.76 12.08 21.75
CA PHE A 347 -4.72 11.69 22.72
C PHE A 347 -3.87 10.51 22.22
N PHE A 348 -3.10 10.76 21.17
CA PHE A 348 -1.87 10.02 20.88
C PHE A 348 -0.81 11.08 20.58
N ALA A 349 -0.19 11.63 21.63
CA ALA A 349 1.06 12.35 21.47
C ALA A 349 2.13 11.30 21.11
N SER A 350 3.02 11.61 20.16
CA SER A 350 4.18 10.75 19.89
C SER A 350 5.07 10.75 21.14
N ILE A 351 4.91 9.69 21.94
CA ILE A 351 5.69 9.39 23.15
C ILE A 351 7.04 8.71 22.78
N GLY A 352 7.41 8.69 21.49
CA GLY A 352 8.63 8.03 21.01
C GLY A 352 9.92 8.57 21.67
N SER A 353 9.92 9.81 22.15
CA SER A 353 11.08 10.41 22.84
C SER A 353 11.25 9.98 24.30
N ILE A 354 10.24 9.36 24.94
CA ILE A 354 10.30 9.00 26.37
C ILE A 354 11.31 7.87 26.62
N LEU A 355 11.44 6.90 25.70
CA LEU A 355 12.31 5.74 25.90
C LEU A 355 13.80 6.00 25.63
N THR A 356 14.13 7.01 24.84
CA THR A 356 15.54 7.36 24.56
C THR A 356 16.19 8.13 25.72
N MET A 357 15.40 8.67 26.66
CA MET A 357 15.91 9.33 27.86
C MET A 357 15.85 8.47 29.13
N MET A 358 15.15 7.34 29.10
CA MET A 358 14.99 6.42 30.25
C MET A 358 15.86 5.16 30.18
N ASN A 359 16.73 5.01 29.16
CA ASN A 359 17.75 3.96 29.08
C ASN A 359 19.18 4.51 29.09
#